data_AF-A0A3Q8ILP8-F1
#
_entry.id   AF-A0A3Q8ILP8-F1
#
_cell.length_a   1.000
_cell.length_b   1.000
_cell.length_c   1.000
_cell.angle_alpha   90.00
_cell.angle_beta   90.00
_cell.angle_gamma   90.00
#
_symmetry.space_group_name_H-M   'P 1'
#
loop_
_entity.id
_entity.type
_entity.pdbx_description
1 polymer ?
#
loop_
_entity_poly.entity_id
_entity_poly.type
_entity_poly.pdbx_seq_one_letter_code
_entity_poly.pdbx_strand_id
1 'polypeptide(L)'
;MNSNVAGDSSGDGRSESLSRGGASTTSSASSAPPVTVTFVTNGQEFAAAFECEGSTFSVSGSGSNITTGHSRGGDAFVLCYEHPGDGVTAEHLLQFKNSVTAAAQQYGARLRLFVWDCTSPSFAAARVQLGKRHGHPLLLVVVKGAVADTLRDMPLTEMSATEVPRVCSRLASFQSSAKPARVSTIVTATSTAESSGAASPPQEEAEQHLSVDVAKMVGMGKRLMAERQPFYAEKFFVKALRTLDAVAADVDRLVASREDYDHSVALCLAWAGLAQLVQGKQTVENAYLERLEREAALQPFRDAPLNDANRALTTWRLMQGAPRPWSEPRDSEAKLQAALSSNAHDTVARSLFVITLFLKGDLERAMTEALKLHVYGDAFGCVALKHMSRFLGKDHVLVERLGMPALTESI
;
A
#
# COMPACT_ATOMS: atom_id res chain seq x y z
N MET A 1 -51.26 4.42 -33.32
CA MET A 1 -52.51 5.19 -33.20
C MET A 1 -53.19 4.75 -31.92
N ASN A 2 -53.28 5.68 -30.96
CA ASN A 2 -54.25 5.89 -29.86
C ASN A 2 -54.79 4.66 -29.09
N SER A 3 -54.97 4.67 -27.76
CA SER A 3 -54.91 5.74 -26.75
C SER A 3 -55.06 5.08 -25.38
N ASN A 4 -54.55 5.81 -24.39
CA ASN A 4 -54.46 5.50 -22.97
C ASN A 4 -55.78 5.85 -22.21
N VAL A 5 -55.85 5.44 -20.92
CA VAL A 5 -56.61 6.05 -19.78
C VAL A 5 -58.10 5.63 -19.68
N ALA A 6 -58.73 5.33 -18.52
CA ALA A 6 -58.38 5.24 -17.09
C ALA A 6 -59.45 4.39 -16.35
N GLY A 7 -59.16 3.99 -15.11
CA GLY A 7 -60.16 3.48 -14.16
C GLY A 7 -59.60 3.28 -12.76
N ASP A 8 -59.84 4.26 -11.88
CA ASP A 8 -59.63 4.25 -10.42
C ASP A 8 -60.46 3.18 -9.69
N SER A 9 -59.96 2.68 -8.55
CA SER A 9 -60.53 2.97 -7.20
C SER A 9 -60.28 1.87 -6.16
N SER A 10 -60.11 2.35 -4.91
CA SER A 10 -60.36 1.70 -3.61
C SER A 10 -59.24 0.77 -3.10
N GLY A 11 -58.56 0.98 -1.97
CA GLY A 11 -58.89 1.74 -0.76
C GLY A 11 -59.00 0.75 0.41
N ASP A 12 -58.06 0.78 1.36
CA ASP A 12 -58.37 0.71 2.80
C ASP A 12 -57.12 0.85 3.67
N GLY A 13 -57.28 1.60 4.75
CA GLY A 13 -56.21 1.98 5.66
C GLY A 13 -55.92 0.97 6.76
N ARG A 14 -54.77 1.15 7.42
CA ARG A 14 -54.64 1.07 8.87
C ARG A 14 -53.30 1.60 9.33
N SER A 15 -53.37 2.60 10.20
CA SER A 15 -52.25 3.13 10.97
C SER A 15 -51.89 2.15 12.09
N GLU A 16 -50.63 1.69 12.14
CA GLU A 16 -49.99 1.33 13.41
C GLU A 16 -48.55 1.89 13.40
N SER A 17 -48.33 2.81 14.33
CA SER A 17 -47.05 3.36 14.72
C SER A 17 -46.24 2.32 15.50
N LEU A 18 -44.97 2.09 15.14
CA LEU A 18 -43.92 1.74 16.11
C LEU A 18 -42.55 2.17 15.56
N SER A 19 -42.04 3.24 16.15
CA SER A 19 -40.69 3.77 15.98
C SER A 19 -39.64 2.81 16.55
N ARG A 20 -38.52 2.60 15.83
CA ARG A 20 -37.13 2.70 16.34
C ARG A 20 -36.14 2.03 15.38
N GLY A 21 -35.07 2.75 15.02
CA GLY A 21 -33.80 2.12 14.63
C GLY A 21 -33.19 2.49 13.28
N GLY A 22 -33.55 3.62 12.66
CA GLY A 22 -32.76 4.18 11.57
C GLY A 22 -31.46 4.78 12.11
N ALA A 23 -30.39 3.99 12.19
CA ALA A 23 -29.05 4.48 12.46
C ALA A 23 -28.58 5.32 11.26
N SER A 24 -28.78 6.63 11.38
CA SER A 24 -28.13 7.64 10.57
C SER A 24 -26.62 7.55 10.79
N THR A 25 -25.90 6.99 9.82
CA THR A 25 -24.45 7.19 9.71
C THR A 25 -24.20 8.64 9.32
N THR A 26 -24.11 9.51 10.32
CA THR A 26 -23.47 10.81 10.18
C THR A 26 -21.99 10.55 9.88
N SER A 27 -21.63 10.65 8.61
CA SER A 27 -20.25 10.81 8.19
C SER A 27 -19.72 12.09 8.84
N SER A 28 -19.04 11.92 9.98
CA SER A 28 -18.31 13.00 10.63
C SER A 28 -17.19 13.41 9.68
N ALA A 29 -17.43 14.46 8.90
CA ALA A 29 -16.37 15.12 8.14
C ALA A 29 -15.32 15.62 9.14
N SER A 30 -14.24 14.86 9.28
CA SER A 30 -13.03 15.29 10.00
C SER A 30 -12.45 16.49 9.23
N SER A 31 -12.87 17.71 9.56
CA SER A 31 -12.20 18.90 9.07
C SER A 31 -10.76 18.89 9.58
N ALA A 32 -9.78 18.99 8.67
CA ALA A 32 -8.40 19.19 9.06
C ALA A 32 -8.30 20.51 9.86
N PRO A 33 -7.52 20.56 10.95
CA PRO A 33 -7.34 21.80 11.71
C PRO A 33 -6.81 22.91 10.79
N PRO A 34 -7.20 24.18 11.01
CA PRO A 34 -6.77 25.29 10.17
C PRO A 34 -5.24 25.41 10.17
N VAL A 35 -4.65 25.70 9.00
CA VAL A 35 -3.21 25.98 8.89
C VAL A 35 -2.89 27.22 9.71
N THR A 36 -2.04 27.04 10.73
CA THR A 36 -1.57 28.15 11.56
C THR A 36 -0.47 28.89 10.80
N VAL A 37 -0.59 30.21 10.66
CA VAL A 37 0.38 31.06 9.96
C VAL A 37 1.15 31.92 10.96
N THR A 38 2.47 31.86 10.92
CA THR A 38 3.37 32.61 11.79
C THR A 38 4.33 33.43 10.94
N PHE A 39 4.41 34.74 11.20
CA PHE A 39 5.44 35.59 10.58
C PHE A 39 6.70 35.55 11.44
N VAL A 40 7.82 35.22 10.83
CA VAL A 40 9.11 35.07 11.51
C VAL A 40 9.80 36.42 11.57
N THR A 41 9.94 36.95 12.77
CA THR A 41 10.56 38.26 13.08
C THR A 41 11.88 38.11 13.84
N ASN A 42 12.12 36.96 14.46
CA ASN A 42 13.30 36.69 15.27
C ASN A 42 13.77 35.23 15.15
N GLY A 43 14.97 34.93 15.69
CA GLY A 43 15.56 33.60 15.60
C GLY A 43 14.82 32.50 16.38
N GLN A 44 14.08 32.85 17.43
CA GLN A 44 13.29 31.88 18.20
C GLN A 44 12.07 31.40 17.39
N GLU A 45 11.37 32.32 16.72
CA GLU A 45 10.26 31.98 15.82
C GLU A 45 10.73 31.17 14.61
N PHE A 46 11.95 31.42 14.12
CA PHE A 46 12.57 30.61 13.08
C PHE A 46 12.85 29.19 13.59
N ALA A 47 13.43 29.05 14.79
CA ALA A 47 13.70 27.75 15.41
C ALA A 47 12.44 26.93 15.65
N ALA A 48 11.32 27.58 16.00
CA ALA A 48 10.01 26.93 16.22
C ALA A 48 9.47 26.18 14.99
N ALA A 49 9.96 26.49 13.79
CA ALA A 49 9.65 25.74 12.58
C ALA A 49 10.31 24.34 12.55
N PHE A 50 11.42 24.18 13.27
CA PHE A 50 12.24 22.97 13.32
C PHE A 50 12.12 22.20 14.64
N GLU A 51 11.40 22.75 15.61
CA GLU A 51 11.15 22.06 16.88
C GLU A 51 10.31 20.80 16.67
N CYS A 52 10.87 19.69 17.15
CA CYS A 52 10.23 18.37 17.18
C CYS A 52 10.14 17.96 18.65
N GLU A 53 8.96 17.65 19.17
CA GLU A 53 8.85 17.18 20.56
C GLU A 53 9.62 15.86 20.72
N GLY A 54 10.60 15.86 21.63
CA GLY A 54 11.44 14.72 21.96
C GLY A 54 12.84 15.05 22.52
N SER A 55 13.32 16.28 22.37
CA SER A 55 14.62 16.69 22.89
C SER A 55 14.58 18.07 23.51
N THR A 56 14.13 18.16 24.76
CA THR A 56 14.46 19.29 25.63
C THR A 56 15.93 19.14 26.04
N PHE A 57 16.82 19.73 25.25
CA PHE A 57 18.15 20.11 25.73
C PHE A 57 17.96 21.34 26.62
N SER A 58 17.96 21.16 27.94
CA SER A 58 17.91 22.26 28.90
C SER A 58 19.27 22.97 28.94
N VAL A 59 19.38 24.09 28.25
CA VAL A 59 20.37 25.11 28.60
C VAL A 59 19.69 26.07 29.56
N SER A 60 20.18 26.05 30.79
CA SER A 60 19.81 26.94 31.89
C SER A 60 19.94 28.42 31.50
N GLY A 61 18.83 29.15 31.55
CA GLY A 61 18.79 30.60 31.40
C GLY A 61 17.45 31.14 31.87
N SER A 62 17.49 31.91 32.97
CA SER A 62 16.37 32.44 33.76
C SER A 62 15.30 33.22 32.97
N GLY A 63 14.03 32.93 33.27
CA GLY A 63 13.00 33.96 33.42
C GLY A 63 11.79 33.91 32.48
N SER A 64 10.60 33.97 33.09
CA SER A 64 9.28 34.30 32.52
C SER A 64 8.39 33.16 32.03
N ASN A 65 7.48 32.74 32.92
CA ASN A 65 6.25 32.01 32.61
C ASN A 65 5.38 32.79 31.63
N ILE A 66 5.11 32.21 30.45
CA ILE A 66 3.88 32.50 29.69
C ILE A 66 3.27 31.15 29.30
N THR A 67 2.23 30.76 30.04
CA THR A 67 1.31 29.71 29.65
C THR A 67 0.42 30.23 28.53
N THR A 68 0.72 29.88 27.29
CA THR A 68 -0.26 29.91 26.19
C THR A 68 -0.22 28.55 25.51
N GLY A 69 -1.37 27.90 25.42
CA GLY A 69 -1.47 26.53 24.89
C GLY A 69 -0.90 26.44 23.48
N HIS A 70 0.23 25.74 23.34
CA HIS A 70 0.85 25.49 22.04
C HIS A 70 0.61 24.04 21.65
N SER A 71 -0.25 23.91 20.63
CA SER A 71 -0.35 22.85 19.64
C SER A 71 0.80 21.83 19.64
N ARG A 72 0.45 20.54 19.78
CA ARG A 72 1.24 19.37 19.36
C ARG A 72 2.13 19.69 18.14
N GLY A 73 3.42 19.34 18.21
CA GLY A 73 4.39 19.56 17.15
C GLY A 73 3.92 19.02 15.80
N GLY A 74 3.93 19.86 14.76
CA GLY A 74 3.44 19.53 13.42
C GLY A 74 4.43 19.95 12.34
N ASP A 75 4.40 19.22 11.21
CA ASP A 75 5.18 19.52 10.00
C ASP A 75 4.95 20.97 9.56
N ALA A 76 5.94 21.59 8.93
CA ALA A 76 5.92 23.02 8.64
C ALA A 76 6.38 23.34 7.22
N PHE A 77 5.77 24.35 6.63
CA PHE A 77 6.31 25.06 5.48
C PHE A 77 6.99 26.33 5.97
N VAL A 78 8.20 26.60 5.50
CA VAL A 78 8.91 27.85 5.78
C VAL A 78 9.17 28.56 4.47
N LEU A 79 8.41 29.62 4.22
CA LEU A 79 8.59 30.49 3.06
C LEU A 79 9.62 31.56 3.41
N CYS A 80 10.79 31.51 2.78
CA CYS A 80 11.84 32.51 2.89
C CYS A 80 11.81 33.40 1.64
N TYR A 81 11.63 34.71 1.81
CA TYR A 81 11.66 35.67 0.71
C TYR A 81 12.35 36.99 1.10
N GLU A 82 12.81 37.73 0.11
CA GLU A 82 13.41 39.07 0.26
C GLU A 82 12.51 40.10 -0.40
N HIS A 83 12.10 41.13 0.33
CA HIS A 83 11.32 42.24 -0.21
C HIS A 83 12.21 43.49 -0.36
N PRO A 84 12.23 44.16 -1.53
CA PRO A 84 11.51 43.87 -2.77
C PRO A 84 12.22 42.86 -3.70
N GLY A 85 13.39 42.34 -3.30
CA GLY A 85 14.32 41.60 -4.16
C GLY A 85 13.74 40.40 -4.92
N ASP A 86 12.78 39.68 -4.35
CA ASP A 86 12.16 38.48 -4.95
C ASP A 86 10.86 38.76 -5.73
N GLY A 87 10.47 40.03 -5.90
CA GLY A 87 9.21 40.38 -6.57
C GLY A 87 7.94 39.91 -5.83
N VAL A 88 8.07 39.62 -4.53
CA VAL A 88 6.97 39.19 -3.67
C VAL A 88 6.21 40.42 -3.17
N THR A 89 4.90 40.46 -3.47
CA THR A 89 3.96 41.48 -3.01
C THR A 89 3.07 40.93 -1.90
N ALA A 90 2.36 41.80 -1.18
CA ALA A 90 1.37 41.39 -0.19
C ALA A 90 0.26 40.50 -0.80
N GLU A 91 -0.12 40.77 -2.06
CA GLU A 91 -1.09 39.96 -2.80
C GLU A 91 -0.55 38.56 -3.09
N HIS A 92 0.73 38.43 -3.50
CA HIS A 92 1.36 37.13 -3.73
C HIS A 92 1.43 36.30 -2.43
N LEU A 93 1.72 36.93 -1.29
CA LEU A 93 1.73 36.25 0.02
C LEU A 93 0.33 35.79 0.44
N LEU A 94 -0.70 36.60 0.18
CA LEU A 94 -2.08 36.25 0.45
C LEU A 94 -2.54 35.07 -0.43
N GLN A 95 -2.21 35.10 -1.72
CA GLN A 95 -2.50 34.01 -2.65
C GLN A 95 -1.79 32.71 -2.25
N PHE A 96 -0.52 32.80 -1.87
CA PHE A 96 0.25 31.65 -1.39
C PHE A 96 -0.37 31.05 -0.13
N LYS A 97 -0.69 31.88 0.88
CA LYS A 97 -1.38 31.45 2.10
C LYS A 97 -2.70 30.75 1.78
N ASN A 98 -3.51 31.32 0.90
CA ASN A 98 -4.79 30.75 0.49
C ASN A 98 -4.59 29.41 -0.21
N SER A 99 -3.59 29.29 -1.08
CA SER A 99 -3.25 28.02 -1.75
C SER A 99 -2.82 26.95 -0.75
N VAL A 100 -1.92 27.28 0.19
CA VAL A 100 -1.47 26.34 1.23
C VAL A 100 -2.65 25.89 2.09
N THR A 101 -3.51 26.82 2.49
CA THR A 101 -4.70 26.52 3.30
C THR A 101 -5.68 25.62 2.55
N ALA A 102 -6.00 25.97 1.30
CA ALA A 102 -6.91 25.20 0.46
C ALA A 102 -6.36 23.80 0.17
N ALA A 103 -5.08 23.68 -0.18
CA ALA A 103 -4.43 22.40 -0.44
C ALA A 103 -4.35 21.53 0.81
N ALA A 104 -3.98 22.11 1.97
CA ALA A 104 -3.94 21.37 3.23
C ALA A 104 -5.33 20.86 3.63
N GLN A 105 -6.39 21.66 3.45
CA GLN A 105 -7.78 21.24 3.68
C GLN A 105 -8.23 20.17 2.69
N GLN A 106 -7.96 20.35 1.40
CA GLN A 106 -8.35 19.43 0.34
C GLN A 106 -7.73 18.04 0.52
N TYR A 107 -6.44 17.98 0.87
CA TYR A 107 -5.72 16.71 1.02
C TYR A 107 -5.70 16.19 2.46
N GLY A 108 -6.16 16.96 3.44
CA GLY A 108 -6.12 16.59 4.85
C GLY A 108 -4.72 16.65 5.47
N ALA A 109 -3.83 17.48 4.92
CA ALA A 109 -2.49 17.70 5.48
C ALA A 109 -2.57 18.60 6.72
N ARG A 110 -1.87 18.20 7.79
CA ARG A 110 -1.68 18.97 9.03
C ARG A 110 -0.32 19.65 8.98
N LEU A 111 -0.29 20.95 8.69
CA LEU A 111 0.95 21.70 8.66
C LEU A 111 0.81 23.11 9.24
N ARG A 112 1.93 23.66 9.67
CA ARG A 112 2.09 25.07 10.03
C ARG A 112 2.77 25.81 8.87
N LEU A 113 2.46 27.08 8.70
CA LEU A 113 3.09 27.93 7.69
C LEU A 113 3.86 29.05 8.39
N PHE A 114 5.17 29.07 8.19
CA PHE A 114 6.06 30.15 8.60
C PHE A 114 6.39 31.02 7.40
N VAL A 115 6.22 32.33 7.54
CA VAL A 115 6.50 33.31 6.51
C VAL A 115 7.61 34.21 7.01
N TRP A 116 8.74 34.21 6.31
CA TRP A 116 9.96 34.87 6.74
C TRP A 116 10.49 35.81 5.67
N ASP A 117 10.41 37.10 5.99
CA ASP A 117 11.12 38.14 5.26
C ASP A 117 12.59 38.14 5.71
N CYS A 118 13.46 37.58 4.89
CA CYS A 118 14.88 37.42 5.19
C CYS A 118 15.74 38.59 4.68
N THR A 119 15.14 39.77 4.46
CA THR A 119 15.86 40.99 4.08
C THR A 119 16.82 41.47 5.17
N SER A 120 16.57 41.10 6.43
CA SER A 120 17.39 41.52 7.57
C SER A 120 18.81 40.90 7.55
N PRO A 121 19.88 41.69 7.80
CA PRO A 121 21.26 41.20 7.89
C PRO A 121 21.49 40.13 8.97
N SER A 122 20.67 40.13 10.03
CA SER A 122 20.74 39.17 11.14
C SER A 122 20.59 37.72 10.71
N PHE A 123 20.12 37.50 9.48
CA PHE A 123 19.86 36.19 8.91
C PHE A 123 20.75 35.84 7.72
N ALA A 124 21.77 36.65 7.43
CA ALA A 124 22.66 36.45 6.29
C ALA A 124 23.30 35.05 6.27
N ALA A 125 23.77 34.56 7.43
CA ALA A 125 24.35 33.22 7.56
C ALA A 125 23.33 32.10 7.24
N ALA A 126 22.09 32.23 7.73
CA ALA A 126 21.03 31.25 7.48
C ALA A 126 20.64 31.22 5.99
N ARG A 127 20.59 32.38 5.31
CA ARG A 127 20.32 32.44 3.86
C ARG A 127 21.37 31.71 3.04
N VAL A 128 22.65 31.91 3.38
CA VAL A 128 23.77 31.22 2.71
C VAL A 128 23.70 29.71 2.93
N GLN A 129 23.45 29.28 4.17
CA GLN A 129 23.34 27.85 4.50
C GLN A 129 22.16 27.16 3.80
N LEU A 130 21.00 27.83 3.70
CA LEU A 130 19.81 27.32 3.02
C LEU A 130 19.92 27.40 1.47
N GLY A 131 20.98 28.04 0.96
CA GLY A 131 21.17 28.24 -0.46
C GLY A 131 20.08 29.11 -1.10
N LYS A 132 19.57 30.10 -0.36
CA LYS A 132 18.63 31.11 -0.88
C LYS A 132 19.34 31.93 -1.97
N ARG A 133 18.79 31.93 -3.17
CA ARG A 133 19.27 32.77 -4.28
C ARG A 133 18.54 34.11 -4.28
N HIS A 134 19.27 35.16 -4.63
CA HIS A 134 18.69 36.48 -4.81
C HIS A 134 17.67 36.44 -5.96
N GLY A 135 16.50 37.05 -5.78
CA GLY A 135 15.48 37.17 -6.83
C GLY A 135 14.46 36.03 -6.89
N HIS A 136 14.62 34.99 -6.07
CA HIS A 136 13.68 33.86 -6.03
C HIS A 136 13.32 33.47 -4.60
N PRO A 137 12.02 33.35 -4.27
CA PRO A 137 11.60 32.83 -2.97
C PRO A 137 12.04 31.37 -2.81
N LEU A 138 12.21 30.95 -1.56
CA LEU A 138 12.59 29.60 -1.17
C LEU A 138 11.52 29.04 -0.26
N LEU A 139 11.00 27.84 -0.55
CA LEU A 139 10.10 27.13 0.35
C LEU A 139 10.79 25.90 0.92
N LEU A 140 10.94 25.86 2.23
CA LEU A 140 11.39 24.67 2.94
C LEU A 140 10.18 23.84 3.34
N VAL A 141 10.27 22.53 3.10
CA VAL A 141 9.33 21.54 3.62
C VAL A 141 10.00 20.88 4.81
N VAL A 142 9.54 21.23 6.01
CA VAL A 142 10.06 20.70 7.27
C VAL A 142 9.14 19.59 7.75
N VAL A 143 9.68 18.38 7.84
CA VAL A 143 8.96 17.20 8.33
C VAL A 143 9.67 16.72 9.57
N LYS A 144 8.94 16.63 10.70
CA LYS A 144 9.49 16.23 12.00
C LYS A 144 10.79 16.98 12.37
N GLY A 145 10.78 18.30 12.21
CA GLY A 145 11.91 19.17 12.56
C GLY A 145 13.10 19.16 11.60
N ALA A 146 13.10 18.34 10.55
CA ALA A 146 14.15 18.29 9.55
C ALA A 146 13.67 18.82 8.19
N VAL A 147 14.55 19.49 7.44
CA VAL A 147 14.27 19.89 6.05
C VAL A 147 14.23 18.63 5.18
N ALA A 148 13.03 18.26 4.73
CA ALA A 148 12.80 17.08 3.91
C ALA A 148 12.82 17.40 2.41
N ASP A 149 12.43 18.62 2.03
CA ASP A 149 12.44 19.09 0.64
C ASP A 149 12.67 20.60 0.60
N THR A 150 13.10 21.12 -0.55
CA THR A 150 13.34 22.55 -0.75
C THR A 150 12.99 22.97 -2.17
N LEU A 151 11.96 23.80 -2.30
CA LEU A 151 11.54 24.35 -3.59
C LEU A 151 12.20 25.71 -3.81
N ARG A 152 12.86 25.85 -4.96
CA ARG A 152 13.68 27.01 -5.34
C ARG A 152 13.51 27.30 -6.83
N ASP A 153 14.09 28.42 -7.27
CA ASP A 153 14.22 28.80 -8.68
C ASP A 153 12.88 29.00 -9.41
N MET A 154 11.82 29.38 -8.70
CA MET A 154 10.50 29.66 -9.28
C MET A 154 9.81 30.84 -8.59
N PRO A 155 8.96 31.61 -9.29
CA PRO A 155 8.13 32.65 -8.67
C PRO A 155 7.13 32.09 -7.65
N LEU A 156 6.76 32.91 -6.66
CA LEU A 156 5.82 32.50 -5.60
C LEU A 156 4.45 32.08 -6.15
N THR A 157 3.98 32.73 -7.21
CA THR A 157 2.70 32.44 -7.88
C THR A 157 2.70 31.07 -8.55
N GLU A 158 3.78 30.72 -9.24
CA GLU A 158 3.97 29.40 -9.86
C GLU A 158 4.07 28.29 -8.81
N MET A 159 4.86 28.52 -7.76
CA MET A 159 5.01 27.60 -6.63
C MET A 159 3.67 27.32 -5.94
N SER A 160 2.87 28.38 -5.74
CA SER A 160 1.52 28.29 -5.16
C SER A 160 0.60 27.41 -5.99
N ALA A 161 0.68 27.47 -7.32
CA ALA A 161 -0.24 26.79 -8.21
C ALA A 161 0.14 25.33 -8.47
N THR A 162 1.45 25.03 -8.56
CA THR A 162 1.94 23.74 -9.06
C THR A 162 2.47 22.85 -7.95
N GLU A 163 3.31 23.39 -7.07
CA GLU A 163 4.07 22.59 -6.11
C GLU A 163 3.38 22.47 -4.76
N VAL A 164 2.74 23.53 -4.26
CA VAL A 164 2.01 23.50 -2.98
C VAL A 164 0.96 22.37 -2.93
N PRO A 165 0.09 22.18 -3.94
CA PRO A 165 -0.84 21.04 -3.96
C PRO A 165 -0.15 19.68 -3.95
N ARG A 166 0.95 19.53 -4.71
CA ARG A 166 1.73 18.28 -4.79
C ARG A 166 2.38 17.94 -3.46
N VAL A 167 3.01 18.91 -2.82
CA VAL A 167 3.65 18.73 -1.51
C VAL A 167 2.60 18.45 -0.45
N CYS A 168 1.49 19.19 -0.41
CA CYS A 168 0.40 18.92 0.54
C CYS A 168 -0.20 17.52 0.36
N SER A 169 -0.40 17.05 -0.88
CA SER A 169 -0.84 15.68 -1.17
C SER A 169 0.16 14.63 -0.70
N ARG A 170 1.46 14.82 -0.99
CA ARG A 170 2.53 13.95 -0.50
C ARG A 170 2.58 13.96 1.03
N LEU A 171 2.56 15.13 1.65
CA LEU A 171 2.60 15.31 3.10
C LEU A 171 1.39 14.66 3.79
N ALA A 172 0.18 14.87 3.25
CA ALA A 172 -1.02 14.18 3.69
C ALA A 172 -0.88 12.65 3.59
N SER A 173 -0.26 12.13 2.52
CA SER A 173 0.01 10.70 2.42
C SER A 173 0.96 10.20 3.53
N PHE A 174 1.92 11.04 3.95
CA PHE A 174 2.81 10.74 5.06
C PHE A 174 2.15 10.93 6.44
N GLN A 175 1.17 11.80 6.57
CA GLN A 175 0.51 12.10 7.84
C GLN A 175 -0.75 11.28 8.06
N SER A 176 -1.36 10.78 6.98
CA SER A 176 -2.46 9.85 7.04
C SER A 176 -2.00 8.60 7.78
N SER A 177 -2.83 8.16 8.72
CA SER A 177 -2.65 6.92 9.45
C SER A 177 -2.65 5.68 8.51
N ALA A 178 -2.95 5.88 7.22
CA ALA A 178 -2.91 4.89 6.16
C ALA A 178 -1.48 4.61 5.65
N LYS A 179 -0.49 4.49 6.53
CA LYS A 179 0.85 4.01 6.16
C LYS A 179 0.94 2.49 6.30
N PRO A 180 1.60 1.79 5.36
CA PRO A 180 1.98 0.40 5.53
C PRO A 180 3.16 0.20 6.48
N ALA A 181 3.70 1.27 7.09
CA ALA A 181 4.75 1.20 8.11
C ALA A 181 4.63 2.43 9.02
N ARG A 182 4.41 2.25 10.32
CA ARG A 182 4.33 3.33 11.32
C ARG A 182 5.42 3.10 12.37
N VAL A 183 6.15 4.14 12.74
CA VAL A 183 7.03 4.09 13.92
C VAL A 183 6.20 4.53 15.12
N SER A 184 6.11 3.68 16.12
CA SER A 184 5.31 3.82 17.33
C SER A 184 6.28 3.80 18.50
N THR A 185 6.31 4.84 19.31
CA THR A 185 7.09 4.82 20.56
C THR A 185 6.18 4.27 21.65
N ILE A 186 6.48 3.10 22.20
CA ILE A 186 5.78 2.59 23.37
C ILE A 186 6.55 3.11 24.58
N VAL A 187 5.90 3.94 25.39
CA VAL A 187 6.37 4.19 26.76
C VAL A 187 5.87 3.01 27.57
N THR A 188 6.77 2.12 27.93
CA THR A 188 6.44 0.96 28.77
C THR A 188 6.18 1.47 30.18
N ALA A 189 4.97 1.92 30.46
CA ALA A 189 4.57 2.21 31.83
C ALA A 189 4.53 0.89 32.60
N THR A 190 5.63 0.53 33.24
CA THR A 190 5.66 -0.57 34.22
C THR A 190 4.76 -0.18 35.38
N SER A 191 3.51 -0.62 35.33
CA SER A 191 2.61 -0.61 36.48
C SER A 191 3.11 -1.67 37.47
N THR A 192 3.98 -1.28 38.38
CA THR A 192 4.08 -1.94 39.69
C THR A 192 3.87 -0.88 40.75
N ALA A 193 2.72 -0.99 41.41
CA ALA A 193 2.41 -0.21 42.59
C ALA A 193 3.28 -0.68 43.76
N GLU A 194 3.57 0.28 44.64
CA GLU A 194 4.11 0.16 46.00
C GLU A 194 5.62 -0.04 46.15
N SER A 195 6.35 1.07 46.34
CA SER A 195 7.06 1.33 47.60
C SER A 195 7.76 2.68 47.56
N SER A 196 7.60 3.44 48.63
CA SER A 196 8.24 4.70 48.94
C SER A 196 9.77 4.58 49.01
N GLY A 197 10.49 5.47 48.34
CA GLY A 197 11.92 5.68 48.57
C GLY A 197 12.60 6.38 47.40
N ALA A 198 13.23 7.52 47.66
CA ALA A 198 13.95 8.33 46.68
C ALA A 198 15.04 7.52 45.96
N ALA A 199 14.79 7.18 44.70
CA ALA A 199 15.80 6.76 43.74
C ALA A 199 15.33 7.17 42.34
N SER A 200 16.25 7.73 41.56
CA SER A 200 16.07 8.17 40.18
C SER A 200 15.32 7.12 39.36
N PRO A 201 14.37 7.51 38.49
CA PRO A 201 13.71 6.52 37.64
C PRO A 201 14.78 5.91 36.71
N PRO A 202 14.75 4.59 36.45
CA PRO A 202 15.58 4.00 35.42
C PRO A 202 15.21 4.66 34.09
N GLN A 203 16.23 4.98 33.26
CA GLN A 203 16.03 5.38 31.87
C GLN A 203 15.21 4.29 31.17
N GLU A 204 13.91 4.51 31.00
CA GLU A 204 13.08 3.72 30.09
C GLU A 204 13.59 4.04 28.68
N GLU A 205 14.32 3.09 28.08
CA GLU A 205 14.64 3.11 26.66
C GLU A 205 13.31 3.07 25.90
N ALA A 206 12.94 4.22 25.32
CA ALA A 206 11.74 4.33 24.52
C ALA A 206 11.93 3.52 23.22
N GLU A 207 11.54 2.25 23.25
CA GLU A 207 11.66 1.35 22.10
C GLU A 207 10.77 1.86 20.96
N GLN A 208 11.42 2.30 19.89
CA GLN A 208 10.77 2.71 18.66
C GLN A 208 10.35 1.47 17.86
N HIS A 209 9.05 1.20 17.81
CA HIS A 209 8.48 0.04 17.13
C HIS A 209 7.97 0.40 15.74
N LEU A 210 8.55 -0.18 14.69
CA LEU A 210 8.05 -0.07 13.31
C LEU A 210 6.91 -1.10 13.08
N SER A 211 5.65 -0.67 13.06
CA SER A 211 4.50 -1.50 12.70
C SER A 211 4.22 -1.44 11.20
N VAL A 212 4.33 -2.57 10.50
CA VAL A 212 4.11 -2.66 9.05
C VAL A 212 2.77 -3.35 8.73
N ASP A 213 1.93 -2.72 7.89
CA ASP A 213 0.67 -3.30 7.40
C ASP A 213 0.95 -4.16 6.16
N VAL A 214 1.17 -5.44 6.42
CA VAL A 214 1.40 -6.49 5.42
C VAL A 214 0.20 -6.62 4.48
N ALA A 215 -1.03 -6.56 5.00
CA ALA A 215 -2.25 -6.70 4.19
C ALA A 215 -2.35 -5.58 3.13
N LYS A 216 -2.00 -4.35 3.51
CA LYS A 216 -1.94 -3.23 2.56
C LYS A 216 -0.88 -3.43 1.48
N MET A 217 0.30 -3.93 1.84
CA MET A 217 1.37 -4.22 0.87
C MET A 217 0.97 -5.31 -0.11
N VAL A 218 0.34 -6.38 0.38
CA VAL A 218 -0.22 -7.45 -0.45
C VAL A 218 -1.29 -6.88 -1.39
N GLY A 219 -2.19 -6.04 -0.87
CA GLY A 219 -3.21 -5.37 -1.68
C GLY A 219 -2.64 -4.50 -2.80
N MET A 220 -1.57 -3.76 -2.52
CA MET A 220 -0.85 -3.00 -3.55
C MET A 220 -0.19 -3.91 -4.60
N GLY A 221 0.45 -5.00 -4.17
CA GLY A 221 1.03 -5.98 -5.09
C GLY A 221 -0.02 -6.61 -6.01
N LYS A 222 -1.18 -7.03 -5.46
CA LYS A 222 -2.29 -7.60 -6.23
C LYS A 222 -2.84 -6.60 -7.26
N ARG A 223 -2.96 -5.32 -6.90
CA ARG A 223 -3.36 -4.26 -7.84
C ARG A 223 -2.37 -4.13 -8.99
N LEU A 224 -1.07 -4.10 -8.71
CA LEU A 224 -0.03 -4.02 -9.73
C LEU A 224 -0.02 -5.26 -10.64
N MET A 225 -0.30 -6.46 -10.11
CA MET A 225 -0.50 -7.66 -10.93
C MET A 225 -1.66 -7.49 -11.91
N ALA A 226 -2.79 -6.94 -11.47
CA ALA A 226 -3.95 -6.67 -12.33
C ALA A 226 -3.65 -5.61 -13.41
N GLU A 227 -2.81 -4.62 -13.09
CA GLU A 227 -2.32 -3.59 -14.02
C GLU A 227 -1.20 -4.09 -14.95
N ARG A 228 -0.91 -5.40 -14.96
CA ARG A 228 0.18 -6.03 -15.74
C ARG A 228 1.56 -5.46 -15.44
N GLN A 229 1.82 -5.15 -14.18
CA GLN A 229 3.10 -4.67 -13.67
C GLN A 229 3.76 -5.69 -12.71
N PRO A 230 4.01 -6.94 -13.16
CA PRO A 230 4.47 -8.01 -12.27
C PRO A 230 5.85 -7.73 -11.66
N PHE A 231 6.73 -7.02 -12.37
CA PHE A 231 8.03 -6.60 -11.85
C PHE A 231 7.93 -5.68 -10.63
N TYR A 232 6.97 -4.74 -10.64
CA TYR A 232 6.74 -3.86 -9.49
C TYR A 232 5.98 -4.57 -8.38
N ALA A 233 5.01 -5.42 -8.73
CA ALA A 233 4.25 -6.22 -7.78
C ALA A 233 5.16 -7.12 -6.93
N GLU A 234 6.12 -7.82 -7.56
CA GLU A 234 7.09 -8.68 -6.89
C GLU A 234 7.78 -7.96 -5.72
N LYS A 235 8.19 -6.70 -5.92
CA LYS A 235 8.88 -5.90 -4.89
C LYS A 235 8.01 -5.68 -3.64
N PHE A 236 6.70 -5.52 -3.80
CA PHE A 236 5.78 -5.37 -2.68
C PHE A 236 5.63 -6.68 -1.90
N PHE A 237 5.47 -7.81 -2.59
CA PHE A 237 5.37 -9.12 -1.95
C PHE A 237 6.67 -9.52 -1.25
N VAL A 238 7.83 -9.29 -1.86
CA VAL A 238 9.14 -9.56 -1.25
C VAL A 238 9.36 -8.71 0.00
N LYS A 239 8.96 -7.43 -0.03
CA LYS A 239 9.08 -6.56 1.14
C LYS A 239 8.12 -7.00 2.25
N ALA A 240 6.92 -7.48 1.92
CA ALA A 240 5.96 -8.05 2.86
C ALA A 240 6.54 -9.32 3.52
N LEU A 241 7.09 -10.24 2.71
CA LEU A 241 7.78 -11.44 3.19
C LEU A 241 8.90 -11.14 4.15
N ARG A 242 9.81 -10.21 3.80
CA ARG A 242 10.92 -9.82 4.68
C ARG A 242 10.44 -9.26 6.02
N THR A 243 9.29 -8.58 6.02
CA THR A 243 8.68 -8.08 7.26
C THR A 243 8.16 -9.23 8.11
N LEU A 244 7.44 -10.18 7.50
CA LEU A 244 6.95 -11.38 8.18
C LEU A 244 8.11 -12.24 8.71
N ASP A 245 9.18 -12.40 7.93
CA ASP A 245 10.37 -13.16 8.34
C ASP A 245 11.07 -12.50 9.54
N ALA A 246 11.10 -11.16 9.60
CA ALA A 246 11.72 -10.43 10.71
C ALA A 246 10.96 -10.59 12.04
N VAL A 247 9.64 -10.79 12.00
CA VAL A 247 8.80 -10.96 13.20
C VAL A 247 8.51 -12.42 13.54
N ALA A 248 9.03 -13.37 12.76
CA ALA A 248 8.73 -14.81 12.89
C ALA A 248 8.96 -15.33 14.32
N ALA A 249 10.10 -14.94 14.93
CA ALA A 249 10.49 -15.37 16.27
C ALA A 249 9.59 -14.81 17.38
N ASP A 250 8.97 -13.65 17.16
CA ASP A 250 8.09 -13.01 18.13
C ASP A 250 6.66 -13.57 18.06
N VAL A 251 6.25 -14.04 16.87
CA VAL A 251 4.93 -14.67 16.64
C VAL A 251 4.81 -16.01 17.36
N ASP A 252 5.90 -16.77 17.50
CA ASP A 252 5.92 -18.05 18.24
C ASP A 252 5.47 -17.91 19.71
N ARG A 253 5.51 -16.69 20.27
CA ARG A 253 5.06 -16.40 21.64
C ARG A 253 3.54 -16.20 21.76
N LEU A 254 2.82 -16.02 20.64
CA LEU A 254 1.39 -15.68 20.60
C LEU A 254 0.63 -16.67 19.69
N VAL A 255 0.18 -17.80 20.24
CA VAL A 255 -0.45 -18.92 19.49
C VAL A 255 -1.62 -18.48 18.60
N ALA A 256 -2.49 -17.59 19.07
CA ALA A 256 -3.64 -17.09 18.29
C ALA A 256 -3.25 -16.29 17.04
N SER A 257 -1.99 -15.83 16.94
CA SER A 257 -1.46 -15.09 15.79
C SER A 257 -0.74 -15.98 14.78
N ARG A 258 -0.53 -17.28 15.08
CA ARG A 258 0.32 -18.13 14.26
C ARG A 258 -0.32 -18.58 12.96
N GLU A 259 -1.60 -18.97 12.99
CA GLU A 259 -2.32 -19.36 11.78
C GLU A 259 -2.48 -18.17 10.80
N ASP A 260 -2.81 -16.99 11.32
CA ASP A 260 -2.91 -15.75 10.52
C ASP A 260 -1.55 -15.33 9.93
N TYR A 261 -0.48 -15.54 10.69
CA TYR A 261 0.88 -15.34 10.23
C TYR A 261 1.24 -16.31 9.11
N ASP A 262 1.05 -17.62 9.33
CA ASP A 262 1.37 -18.66 8.34
C ASP A 262 0.53 -18.47 7.07
N HIS A 263 -0.73 -18.06 7.20
CA HIS A 263 -1.57 -17.67 6.08
C HIS A 263 -0.98 -16.48 5.29
N SER A 264 -0.53 -15.44 6.00
CA SER A 264 0.09 -14.26 5.39
C SER A 264 1.40 -14.60 4.69
N VAL A 265 2.23 -15.47 5.28
CA VAL A 265 3.47 -15.98 4.67
C VAL A 265 3.14 -16.77 3.40
N ALA A 266 2.23 -17.74 3.48
CA ALA A 266 1.82 -18.55 2.33
C ALA A 266 1.31 -17.68 1.18
N LEU A 267 0.47 -16.69 1.50
CA LEU A 267 -0.07 -15.74 0.54
C LEU A 267 1.05 -14.93 -0.13
N CYS A 268 1.97 -14.37 0.65
CA CYS A 268 3.04 -13.56 0.06
C CYS A 268 4.01 -14.41 -0.78
N LEU A 269 4.34 -15.64 -0.36
CA LEU A 269 5.17 -16.56 -1.16
C LEU A 269 4.49 -16.92 -2.48
N ALA A 270 3.20 -17.24 -2.44
CA ALA A 270 2.40 -17.57 -3.61
C ALA A 270 2.41 -16.43 -4.64
N TRP A 271 2.14 -15.21 -4.20
CA TRP A 271 2.08 -14.04 -5.09
C TRP A 271 3.45 -13.56 -5.56
N ALA A 272 4.50 -13.66 -4.74
CA ALA A 272 5.86 -13.40 -5.18
C ALA A 272 6.30 -14.39 -6.27
N GLY A 273 6.03 -15.69 -6.06
CA GLY A 273 6.30 -16.73 -7.04
C GLY A 273 5.53 -16.52 -8.34
N LEU A 274 4.21 -16.29 -8.26
CA LEU A 274 3.37 -15.98 -9.43
C LEU A 274 3.87 -14.76 -10.21
N ALA A 275 4.31 -13.70 -9.51
CA ALA A 275 4.87 -12.52 -10.16
C ALA A 275 6.14 -12.84 -10.97
N GLN A 276 6.99 -13.76 -10.50
CA GLN A 276 8.16 -14.22 -11.26
C GLN A 276 7.78 -15.09 -12.45
N LEU A 277 6.86 -16.03 -12.25
CA LEU A 277 6.36 -16.92 -13.31
C LEU A 277 5.76 -16.11 -14.47
N VAL A 278 4.94 -15.10 -14.17
CA VAL A 278 4.30 -14.24 -15.19
C VAL A 278 5.33 -13.38 -15.94
N GLN A 279 6.44 -13.01 -15.29
CA GLN A 279 7.58 -12.35 -15.98
C GLN A 279 8.36 -13.30 -16.90
N GLY A 280 8.06 -14.60 -16.92
CA GLY A 280 8.85 -15.62 -17.62
C GLY A 280 10.22 -15.86 -16.98
N LYS A 281 10.39 -15.50 -15.70
CA LYS A 281 11.62 -15.72 -14.92
C LYS A 281 11.41 -16.90 -13.97
N GLN A 282 12.48 -17.64 -13.68
CA GLN A 282 12.48 -18.63 -12.60
C GLN A 282 11.31 -19.63 -12.73
N THR A 283 11.02 -20.05 -13.96
CA THR A 283 9.90 -20.97 -14.27
C THR A 283 10.20 -22.41 -13.87
N VAL A 284 11.48 -22.75 -13.71
CA VAL A 284 11.95 -24.07 -13.28
C VAL A 284 12.30 -24.04 -11.79
N GLU A 285 13.23 -23.17 -11.40
CA GLU A 285 13.69 -22.97 -10.02
C GLU A 285 13.10 -21.66 -9.49
N ASN A 286 12.20 -21.76 -8.50
CA ASN A 286 11.52 -20.61 -7.90
C ASN A 286 11.64 -20.68 -6.39
N ALA A 287 12.56 -19.89 -5.82
CA ALA A 287 12.88 -19.96 -4.40
C ALA A 287 11.66 -19.70 -3.47
N TYR A 288 10.70 -18.89 -3.90
CA TYR A 288 9.49 -18.61 -3.12
C TYR A 288 8.54 -19.80 -3.10
N LEU A 289 8.34 -20.45 -4.26
CA LEU A 289 7.47 -21.61 -4.37
C LEU A 289 8.09 -22.88 -3.80
N GLU A 290 9.42 -23.02 -3.90
CA GLU A 290 10.18 -24.05 -3.19
C GLU A 290 10.05 -23.90 -1.68
N ARG A 291 10.11 -22.67 -1.15
CA ARG A 291 9.87 -22.40 0.27
C ARG A 291 8.43 -22.76 0.67
N LEU A 292 7.46 -22.33 -0.13
CA LEU A 292 6.03 -22.64 0.07
C LEU A 292 5.76 -24.15 0.10
N GLU A 293 6.46 -24.91 -0.74
CA GLU A 293 6.32 -26.37 -0.80
C GLU A 293 7.05 -27.08 0.34
N ARG A 294 8.20 -26.56 0.79
CA ARG A 294 9.04 -27.22 1.82
C ARG A 294 8.48 -27.07 3.23
N GLU A 295 7.90 -25.92 3.56
CA GLU A 295 7.48 -25.61 4.92
C GLU A 295 6.20 -26.35 5.32
N ALA A 296 6.30 -27.23 6.32
CA ALA A 296 5.19 -28.06 6.78
C ALA A 296 4.02 -27.23 7.36
N ALA A 297 4.31 -26.10 8.02
CA ALA A 297 3.31 -25.18 8.55
C ALA A 297 2.38 -24.62 7.47
N LEU A 298 2.86 -24.54 6.22
CA LEU A 298 2.10 -23.99 5.10
C LEU A 298 1.26 -25.06 4.37
N GLN A 299 1.31 -26.32 4.83
CA GLN A 299 0.60 -27.43 4.23
C GLN A 299 -0.92 -27.21 4.10
N PRO A 300 -1.63 -26.67 5.10
CA PRO A 300 -3.08 -26.45 4.99
C PRO A 300 -3.43 -25.52 3.81
N PHE A 301 -2.59 -24.53 3.51
CA PHE A 301 -2.85 -23.55 2.45
C PHE A 301 -2.52 -24.08 1.06
N ARG A 302 -1.48 -24.93 0.92
CA ARG A 302 -1.15 -25.56 -0.38
C ARG A 302 -2.13 -26.66 -0.77
N ASP A 303 -2.75 -27.32 0.20
CA ASP A 303 -3.69 -28.43 -0.03
C ASP A 303 -5.14 -27.95 -0.13
N ALA A 304 -5.47 -26.76 0.39
CA ALA A 304 -6.78 -26.16 0.28
C ALA A 304 -7.18 -25.90 -1.20
N PRO A 305 -8.34 -26.41 -1.66
CA PRO A 305 -8.86 -26.10 -3.00
C PRO A 305 -9.04 -24.59 -3.20
N LEU A 306 -8.81 -24.13 -4.43
CA LEU A 306 -8.98 -22.74 -4.87
C LEU A 306 -8.14 -21.70 -4.11
N ASN A 307 -7.22 -22.14 -3.24
CA ASN A 307 -6.35 -21.25 -2.48
C ASN A 307 -5.26 -20.63 -3.38
N ASP A 308 -4.86 -19.38 -3.10
CA ASP A 308 -3.79 -18.68 -3.81
C ASP A 308 -2.45 -19.48 -3.78
N ALA A 309 -2.11 -20.12 -2.67
CA ALA A 309 -0.92 -20.96 -2.53
C ALA A 309 -0.98 -22.20 -3.44
N ASN A 310 -2.11 -22.90 -3.43
CA ASN A 310 -2.37 -24.03 -4.32
C ASN A 310 -2.34 -23.61 -5.80
N ARG A 311 -2.93 -22.45 -6.13
CA ARG A 311 -2.90 -21.87 -7.48
C ARG A 311 -1.47 -21.60 -7.95
N ALA A 312 -0.64 -21.01 -7.09
CA ALA A 312 0.74 -20.69 -7.42
C ALA A 312 1.57 -21.95 -7.69
N LEU A 313 1.46 -22.96 -6.82
CA LEU A 313 2.14 -24.24 -7.00
C LEU A 313 1.63 -24.99 -8.24
N THR A 314 0.32 -25.00 -8.48
CA THR A 314 -0.27 -25.59 -9.70
C THR A 314 0.28 -24.91 -10.95
N THR A 315 0.32 -23.58 -10.97
CA THR A 315 0.91 -22.80 -12.08
C THR A 315 2.36 -23.20 -12.32
N TRP A 316 3.16 -23.32 -11.25
CA TRP A 316 4.56 -23.71 -11.35
C TRP A 316 4.75 -25.12 -11.89
N ARG A 317 3.96 -26.10 -11.43
CA ARG A 317 3.98 -27.47 -11.97
C ARG A 317 3.60 -27.53 -13.44
N LEU A 318 2.61 -26.74 -13.86
CA LEU A 318 2.27 -26.59 -15.28
C LEU A 318 3.45 -26.00 -16.07
N MET A 319 4.12 -24.96 -15.56
CA MET A 319 5.28 -24.38 -16.24
C MET A 319 6.50 -25.32 -16.29
N GLN A 320 6.71 -26.14 -15.27
CA GLN A 320 7.76 -27.17 -15.24
C GLN A 320 7.50 -28.31 -16.22
N GLY A 321 6.23 -28.74 -16.36
CA GLY A 321 5.85 -29.80 -17.29
C GLY A 321 5.76 -29.34 -18.75
N ALA A 322 5.82 -28.03 -19.01
CA ALA A 322 5.64 -27.47 -20.33
C ALA A 322 6.74 -27.92 -21.31
N PRO A 323 6.42 -28.14 -22.60
CA PRO A 323 7.41 -28.56 -23.61
C PRO A 323 8.48 -27.50 -23.89
N ARG A 324 8.24 -26.25 -23.52
CA ARG A 324 9.21 -25.15 -23.51
C ARG A 324 8.81 -24.08 -22.50
N PRO A 325 9.73 -23.17 -22.10
CA PRO A 325 9.40 -22.06 -21.22
C PRO A 325 8.27 -21.21 -21.78
N TRP A 326 7.30 -20.91 -20.91
CA TRP A 326 6.18 -20.00 -21.19
C TRP A 326 6.63 -18.55 -21.06
N SER A 327 6.14 -17.68 -21.94
CA SER A 327 6.36 -16.23 -21.85
C SER A 327 5.17 -15.44 -22.40
N GLU A 328 4.68 -14.45 -21.64
CA GLU A 328 3.55 -13.61 -22.06
C GLU A 328 3.70 -13.00 -23.48
N PRO A 329 4.88 -12.50 -23.90
CA PRO A 329 5.03 -11.89 -25.23
C PRO A 329 4.86 -12.89 -26.39
N ARG A 330 5.20 -14.17 -26.20
CA ARG A 330 5.15 -15.20 -27.25
C ARG A 330 3.87 -16.02 -27.18
N ASP A 331 3.41 -16.28 -25.96
CA ASP A 331 2.39 -17.28 -25.63
C ASP A 331 1.08 -16.60 -25.20
N SER A 332 0.74 -15.47 -25.85
CA SER A 332 -0.54 -14.82 -25.61
C SER A 332 -1.68 -15.68 -26.17
N GLU A 333 -2.86 -15.61 -25.54
CA GLU A 333 -4.04 -16.38 -25.97
C GLU A 333 -4.33 -16.21 -27.46
N ALA A 334 -4.30 -14.98 -27.98
CA ALA A 334 -4.57 -14.71 -29.39
C ALA A 334 -3.58 -15.41 -30.32
N LYS A 335 -2.28 -15.45 -29.96
CA LYS A 335 -1.25 -16.10 -30.78
C LYS A 335 -1.39 -17.62 -30.76
N LEU A 336 -1.63 -18.19 -29.57
CA LEU A 336 -1.79 -19.63 -29.42
C LEU A 336 -3.09 -20.12 -30.08
N GLN A 337 -4.18 -19.35 -29.95
CA GLN A 337 -5.44 -19.66 -30.63
C GLN A 337 -5.30 -19.59 -32.15
N ALA A 338 -4.57 -18.62 -32.69
CA ALA A 338 -4.27 -18.55 -34.11
C ALA A 338 -3.45 -19.76 -34.57
N ALA A 339 -2.40 -20.14 -33.83
CA ALA A 339 -1.59 -21.32 -34.13
C ALA A 339 -2.43 -22.61 -34.14
N LEU A 340 -3.31 -22.80 -33.15
CA LEU A 340 -4.20 -23.96 -33.05
C LEU A 340 -5.30 -23.97 -34.11
N SER A 341 -5.68 -22.80 -34.63
CA SER A 341 -6.61 -22.70 -35.76
C SER A 341 -5.95 -23.11 -37.07
N SER A 342 -4.65 -22.81 -37.25
CA SER A 342 -3.87 -23.26 -38.40
C SER A 342 -3.46 -24.74 -38.31
N ASN A 343 -3.13 -25.22 -37.10
CA ASN A 343 -2.79 -26.61 -36.85
C ASN A 343 -3.45 -27.09 -35.55
N ALA A 344 -4.59 -27.77 -35.69
CA ALA A 344 -5.33 -28.30 -34.55
C ALA A 344 -4.59 -29.42 -33.79
N HIS A 345 -3.53 -30.00 -34.33
CA HIS A 345 -2.76 -31.07 -33.68
C HIS A 345 -1.43 -30.60 -33.09
N ASP A 346 -1.18 -29.29 -33.06
CA ASP A 346 0.00 -28.73 -32.40
C ASP A 346 -0.09 -28.91 -30.87
N THR A 347 0.53 -29.97 -30.36
CA THR A 347 0.54 -30.26 -28.92
C THR A 347 1.34 -29.24 -28.12
N VAL A 348 2.40 -28.67 -28.70
CA VAL A 348 3.25 -27.66 -28.04
C VAL A 348 2.46 -26.37 -27.82
N ALA A 349 1.81 -25.86 -28.87
CA ALA A 349 0.96 -24.68 -28.75
C ALA A 349 -0.20 -24.91 -27.78
N ARG A 350 -0.80 -26.11 -27.80
CA ARG A 350 -1.90 -26.47 -26.89
C ARG A 350 -1.45 -26.55 -25.42
N SER A 351 -0.28 -27.12 -25.12
CA SER A 351 0.27 -27.17 -23.75
C SER A 351 0.47 -25.77 -23.18
N LEU A 352 1.03 -24.85 -23.97
CA LEU A 352 1.19 -23.46 -23.57
C LEU A 352 -0.16 -22.71 -23.47
N PHE A 353 -1.14 -23.14 -24.25
CA PHE A 353 -2.49 -22.58 -24.22
C PHE A 353 -3.20 -22.93 -22.91
N VAL A 354 -3.05 -24.17 -22.43
CA VAL A 354 -3.55 -24.59 -21.09
C VAL A 354 -2.98 -23.68 -19.99
N ILE A 355 -1.67 -23.43 -19.98
CA ILE A 355 -1.01 -22.55 -18.99
C ILE A 355 -1.60 -21.14 -19.05
N THR A 356 -1.77 -20.62 -20.26
CA THR A 356 -2.29 -19.27 -20.49
C THR A 356 -3.73 -19.13 -20.00
N LEU A 357 -4.59 -20.11 -20.30
CA LEU A 357 -5.98 -20.14 -19.84
C LEU A 357 -6.06 -20.27 -18.32
N PHE A 358 -5.24 -21.11 -17.70
CA PHE A 358 -5.18 -21.26 -16.25
C PHE A 358 -4.75 -19.95 -15.55
N LEU A 359 -3.74 -19.26 -16.08
CA LEU A 359 -3.32 -17.95 -15.57
C LEU A 359 -4.44 -16.91 -15.65
N LYS A 360 -5.23 -16.92 -16.73
CA LYS A 360 -6.40 -16.04 -16.91
C LYS A 360 -7.61 -16.42 -16.05
N GLY A 361 -7.60 -17.61 -15.44
CA GLY A 361 -8.71 -18.12 -14.65
C GLY A 361 -9.82 -18.79 -15.46
N ASP A 362 -9.59 -19.08 -16.75
CA ASP A 362 -10.53 -19.82 -17.60
C ASP A 362 -10.33 -21.34 -17.42
N LEU A 363 -10.79 -21.83 -16.26
CA LEU A 363 -10.53 -23.18 -15.78
C LEU A 363 -11.19 -24.25 -16.64
N GLU A 364 -12.40 -23.99 -17.15
CA GLU A 364 -13.14 -24.91 -18.00
C GLU A 364 -12.40 -25.16 -19.33
N ARG A 365 -11.98 -24.08 -20.00
CA ARG A 365 -11.25 -24.21 -21.27
C ARG A 365 -9.86 -24.79 -21.05
N ALA A 366 -9.17 -24.40 -19.97
CA ALA A 366 -7.87 -24.96 -19.63
C ALA A 366 -7.95 -26.48 -19.43
N MET A 367 -8.96 -26.97 -18.69
CA MET A 367 -9.15 -28.42 -18.48
C MET A 367 -9.55 -29.13 -19.76
N THR A 368 -10.38 -28.50 -20.60
CA THR A 368 -10.78 -29.04 -21.90
C THR A 368 -9.57 -29.24 -22.82
N GLU A 369 -8.68 -28.24 -22.91
CA GLU A 369 -7.46 -28.36 -23.72
C GLU A 369 -6.46 -29.36 -23.14
N ALA A 370 -6.36 -29.47 -21.80
CA ALA A 370 -5.56 -30.51 -21.14
C ALA A 370 -6.09 -31.92 -21.42
N LEU A 371 -7.41 -32.10 -21.45
CA LEU A 371 -8.05 -33.37 -21.80
C LEU A 371 -7.75 -33.76 -23.25
N LYS A 372 -7.82 -32.81 -24.19
CA LYS A 372 -7.44 -33.06 -25.59
C LYS A 372 -6.00 -33.56 -25.69
N LEU A 373 -5.06 -32.93 -24.98
CA LEU A 373 -3.66 -33.36 -24.93
C LEU A 373 -3.51 -34.78 -24.38
N HIS A 374 -4.23 -35.09 -23.30
CA HIS A 374 -4.22 -36.44 -22.72
C HIS A 374 -4.74 -37.49 -23.70
N VAL A 375 -5.84 -37.20 -24.42
CA VAL A 375 -6.40 -38.09 -25.46
C VAL A 375 -5.44 -38.27 -26.63
N TYR A 376 -4.63 -37.25 -26.96
CA TYR A 376 -3.57 -37.37 -27.96
C TYR A 376 -2.32 -38.12 -27.47
N GLY A 377 -2.29 -38.57 -26.20
CA GLY A 377 -1.17 -39.28 -25.62
C GLY A 377 0.00 -38.36 -25.19
N ASP A 378 -0.22 -37.05 -25.13
CA ASP A 378 0.80 -36.11 -24.66
C ASP A 378 0.92 -36.14 -23.12
N ALA A 379 2.14 -36.33 -22.62
CA ALA A 379 2.41 -36.46 -21.20
C ALA A 379 2.00 -35.21 -20.39
N PHE A 380 2.08 -34.02 -21.00
CA PHE A 380 1.67 -32.78 -20.35
C PHE A 380 0.18 -32.78 -19.99
N GLY A 381 -0.67 -33.38 -20.83
CA GLY A 381 -2.11 -33.45 -20.58
C GLY A 381 -2.44 -34.12 -19.25
N CYS A 382 -1.78 -35.25 -18.96
CA CYS A 382 -1.95 -35.97 -17.69
C CYS A 382 -1.48 -35.12 -16.49
N VAL A 383 -0.29 -34.52 -16.60
CA VAL A 383 0.28 -33.64 -15.56
C VAL A 383 -0.66 -32.47 -15.28
N ALA A 384 -1.17 -31.82 -16.32
CA ALA A 384 -2.06 -30.68 -16.19
C ALA A 384 -3.38 -31.06 -15.52
N LEU A 385 -4.04 -32.12 -15.98
CA LEU A 385 -5.29 -32.61 -15.37
C LEU A 385 -5.11 -32.96 -13.89
N LYS A 386 -4.02 -33.65 -13.53
CA LYS A 386 -3.72 -34.02 -12.14
C LYS A 386 -3.61 -32.79 -11.23
N HIS A 387 -2.80 -31.81 -11.61
CA HIS A 387 -2.57 -30.63 -10.78
C HIS A 387 -3.79 -29.69 -10.76
N MET A 388 -4.43 -29.45 -11.90
CA MET A 388 -5.62 -28.60 -11.97
C MET A 388 -6.80 -29.21 -11.20
N SER A 389 -6.99 -30.53 -11.22
CA SER A 389 -8.05 -31.18 -10.44
C SER A 389 -7.79 -31.11 -8.94
N ARG A 390 -6.52 -31.25 -8.52
CA ARG A 390 -6.13 -31.01 -7.12
C ARG A 390 -6.38 -29.56 -6.69
N PHE A 391 -6.13 -28.60 -7.58
CA PHE A 391 -6.44 -27.20 -7.33
C PHE A 391 -7.94 -26.95 -7.18
N LEU A 392 -8.76 -27.55 -8.03
CA LEU A 392 -10.22 -27.39 -7.99
C LEU A 392 -10.88 -28.11 -6.80
N GLY A 393 -10.31 -29.24 -6.37
CA GLY A 393 -10.89 -30.11 -5.35
C GLY A 393 -11.78 -31.22 -5.97
N LYS A 394 -11.95 -32.31 -5.22
CA LYS A 394 -12.63 -33.53 -5.68
C LYS A 394 -14.11 -33.30 -6.02
N ASP A 395 -14.77 -32.43 -5.27
CA ASP A 395 -16.20 -32.16 -5.37
C ASP A 395 -16.54 -31.07 -6.41
N HIS A 396 -15.53 -30.60 -7.16
CA HIS A 396 -15.76 -29.57 -8.17
C HIS A 396 -16.44 -30.15 -9.41
N VAL A 397 -17.51 -29.52 -9.89
CA VAL A 397 -18.32 -30.01 -11.03
C VAL A 397 -17.48 -30.36 -12.26
N LEU A 398 -16.45 -29.56 -12.57
CA LEU A 398 -15.56 -29.86 -13.70
C LEU A 398 -14.72 -31.13 -13.48
N VAL A 399 -14.33 -31.44 -12.25
CA VAL A 399 -13.55 -32.64 -11.88
C VAL A 399 -14.46 -33.88 -11.92
N GLU A 400 -15.70 -33.77 -11.43
CA GLU A 400 -16.69 -34.83 -11.52
C GLU A 400 -17.01 -35.21 -12.98
N ARG A 401 -17.21 -34.20 -13.83
CA ARG A 401 -17.47 -34.40 -15.28
C ARG A 401 -16.32 -35.06 -16.02
N LEU A 402 -15.08 -34.91 -15.54
CA LEU A 402 -13.91 -35.60 -16.10
C LEU A 402 -13.85 -37.09 -15.74
N GLY A 403 -14.61 -37.56 -14.74
CA GLY A 403 -14.60 -38.97 -14.32
C GLY A 403 -13.28 -39.42 -13.68
N MET A 404 -12.68 -38.54 -12.86
CA MET A 404 -11.29 -38.65 -12.38
C MET A 404 -10.86 -39.88 -11.53
N PRO A 405 -11.72 -40.71 -10.89
CA PRO A 405 -11.22 -41.88 -10.16
C PRO A 405 -10.34 -42.81 -11.02
N ALA A 406 -10.55 -42.85 -12.35
CA ALA A 406 -9.79 -43.70 -13.26
C ALA A 406 -8.46 -43.09 -13.77
N LEU A 407 -8.25 -41.78 -13.65
CA LEU A 407 -7.10 -41.08 -14.24
C LEU A 407 -5.95 -40.84 -13.25
N THR A 408 -6.21 -40.97 -11.94
CA THR A 408 -5.22 -40.75 -10.88
C THR A 408 -4.63 -42.02 -10.28
N GLU A 409 -5.21 -43.20 -10.52
CA GLU A 409 -4.78 -44.47 -9.93
C GLU A 409 -3.78 -45.26 -10.78
N SER A 410 -3.47 -44.83 -12.01
CA SER A 410 -2.60 -45.58 -12.95
C SER A 410 -1.14 -45.11 -13.04
N ILE A 411 -0.64 -44.36 -12.04
CA ILE A 411 0.81 -44.03 -11.93
C ILE A 411 1.29 -44.21 -10.49
#